data_AF-F5LQZ7-F1
#
_entry.id   AF-F5LQZ7-F1
#
_cell.length_a   1.000
_cell.length_b   1.000
_cell.length_c   1.000
_cell.angle_alpha   90.00
_cell.angle_beta   90.00
_cell.angle_gamma   90.00
#
_symmetry.space_group_name_H-M   'P 1'
#
loop_
_entity.id
_entity.type
_entity.pdbx_description
1 polymer ?
#
loop_
_entity_poly.entity_id
_entity_poly.type
_entity_poly.pdbx_seq_one_letter_code
_entity_poly.pdbx_strand_id
1 'polypeptide(L)'
;MSKLTDIKQKILQFDGGAFQELCDAYLYKLGYRDVTSLGTKSGTLKTTKGIPDTYFLDSNDKYIFVMYTAQQTEVPKKLKEDIFDCLNSQKTGIEVSDISEIILCHTSSNIPAGKTNNLYEVCSNKGILLKILGIDELASDIYNRFHGIARDFLGVPISTEQIFDLREFVMAYDSNGMAAPLSTTFQMRKQETVDILEKIEQSKVTILTGPAGVGKTRLALECCEKYATENKYRLFCIQSNRLPIYEDLKIFLNKPDNYLLFIDDGNQISGLNHVLQYLTKAKQGYEIKIVITVRDYAKYSIVQEARNFTKPEVYGIGVFKDEEIKELLKENLQILNTNYLNKIVRIAEGN
;
A
#
# COMPACT_ATOMS: atom_id res chain seq x y z
N MET A 1 -8.31 -26.14 -6.08
CA MET A 1 -9.26 -25.00 -6.16
C MET A 1 -8.44 -23.74 -6.40
N SER A 2 -8.90 -22.77 -7.20
CA SER A 2 -8.11 -21.54 -7.38
C SER A 2 -8.10 -20.72 -6.08
N LYS A 3 -7.05 -19.94 -5.81
CA LYS A 3 -7.00 -19.05 -4.64
C LYS A 3 -8.17 -18.06 -4.64
N LEU A 4 -8.60 -17.58 -5.82
CA LEU A 4 -9.77 -16.72 -5.95
C LEU A 4 -11.07 -17.40 -5.51
N THR A 5 -11.27 -18.68 -5.87
CA THR A 5 -12.44 -19.44 -5.42
C THR A 5 -12.37 -19.71 -3.91
N ASP A 6 -11.19 -20.00 -3.37
CA ASP A 6 -10.97 -20.19 -1.93
C ASP A 6 -11.31 -18.89 -1.15
N ILE A 7 -10.84 -17.73 -1.63
CA ILE A 7 -11.20 -16.41 -1.07
C ILE A 7 -12.71 -16.23 -1.02
N LYS A 8 -13.43 -16.49 -2.12
CA LYS A 8 -14.91 -16.38 -2.14
C LYS A 8 -15.56 -17.32 -1.12
N GLN A 9 -15.10 -18.57 -1.03
CA GLN A 9 -15.66 -19.53 -0.09
C GLN A 9 -15.44 -19.11 1.37
N LYS A 10 -14.27 -18.56 1.69
CA LYS A 10 -13.99 -18.07 3.05
C LYS A 10 -14.79 -16.83 3.41
N ILE A 11 -14.97 -15.89 2.47
CA ILE A 11 -15.86 -14.73 2.68
C ILE A 11 -17.30 -15.18 2.98
N LEU A 12 -17.81 -16.22 2.28
CA LEU A 12 -19.15 -16.76 2.52
C LEU A 12 -19.31 -17.44 3.90
N GLN A 13 -18.21 -17.80 4.56
CA GLN A 13 -18.22 -18.44 5.88
C GLN A 13 -18.18 -17.42 7.02
N PHE A 14 -17.96 -16.14 6.73
CA PHE A 14 -17.96 -15.09 7.75
C PHE A 14 -19.34 -14.84 8.33
N ASP A 15 -19.39 -14.58 9.64
CA ASP A 15 -20.54 -13.94 10.25
C ASP A 15 -20.57 -12.44 9.92
N GLY A 16 -21.62 -11.75 10.36
CA GLY A 16 -21.78 -10.31 10.06
C GLY A 16 -20.63 -9.45 10.60
N GLY A 17 -20.05 -9.80 11.74
CA GLY A 17 -18.94 -9.04 12.34
C GLY A 17 -17.64 -9.24 11.58
N ALA A 18 -17.26 -10.49 11.30
CA ALA A 18 -16.07 -10.80 10.52
C ALA A 18 -16.13 -10.23 9.09
N PHE A 19 -17.32 -10.22 8.47
CA PHE A 19 -17.51 -9.59 7.17
C PHE A 19 -17.37 -8.06 7.21
N GLN A 20 -17.89 -7.42 8.27
CA GLN A 20 -17.69 -5.99 8.50
C GLN A 20 -16.20 -5.65 8.64
N GLU A 21 -15.44 -6.37 9.48
CA GLU A 21 -14.00 -6.10 9.67
C GLU A 21 -13.20 -6.26 8.36
N LEU A 22 -13.51 -7.29 7.56
CA LEU A 22 -12.91 -7.48 6.24
C LEU A 22 -13.19 -6.28 5.32
N CYS A 23 -14.45 -5.84 5.27
CA CYS A 23 -14.86 -4.73 4.41
C CYS A 23 -14.26 -3.40 4.89
N ASP A 24 -14.16 -3.17 6.19
CA ASP A 24 -13.49 -2.00 6.75
C ASP A 24 -12.01 -1.95 6.35
N ALA A 25 -11.30 -3.07 6.47
CA ALA A 25 -9.91 -3.18 6.03
C ALA A 25 -9.77 -2.95 4.51
N TYR A 26 -10.71 -3.49 3.72
CA TYR A 26 -10.78 -3.29 2.28
C TYR A 26 -11.02 -1.82 1.90
N LEU A 27 -11.98 -1.14 2.54
CA LEU A 27 -12.27 0.28 2.31
C LEU A 27 -11.10 1.17 2.75
N TYR A 28 -10.46 0.85 3.86
CA TYR A 28 -9.25 1.55 4.28
C TYR A 28 -8.13 1.45 3.23
N LYS A 29 -7.96 0.26 2.62
CA LYS A 29 -7.02 0.06 1.50
C LYS A 29 -7.42 0.78 0.22
N LEU A 30 -8.71 1.03 0.00
CA LEU A 30 -9.20 1.88 -1.10
C LEU A 30 -8.99 3.39 -0.84
N GLY A 31 -8.65 3.78 0.38
CA GLY A 31 -8.34 5.17 0.73
C GLY A 31 -9.39 5.91 1.55
N TYR A 32 -10.46 5.22 1.99
CA TYR A 32 -11.40 5.78 2.96
C TYR A 32 -10.73 5.87 4.34
N ARG A 33 -10.54 7.09 4.87
CA ARG A 33 -9.82 7.39 6.12
C ARG A 33 -10.79 7.84 7.22
N ASP A 34 -10.34 7.80 8.47
CA ASP A 34 -11.13 8.18 9.66
C ASP A 34 -12.31 7.25 9.96
N VAL A 35 -12.02 5.94 10.02
CA VAL A 35 -13.00 4.92 10.45
C VAL A 35 -13.50 5.26 11.85
N THR A 36 -14.75 5.69 11.96
CA THR A 36 -15.46 5.67 13.24
C THR A 36 -16.43 4.50 13.20
N SER A 37 -15.97 3.34 13.69
CA SER A 37 -16.86 2.19 13.88
C SER A 37 -17.79 2.50 15.04
N LEU A 38 -19.07 2.74 14.75
CA LEU A 38 -20.13 2.78 15.76
C LEU A 38 -20.47 1.37 16.28
N GLY A 39 -19.90 0.33 15.65
CA GLY A 39 -20.35 -1.05 15.77
C GLY A 39 -19.46 -1.97 16.59
N THR A 40 -18.16 -1.72 16.77
CA THR A 40 -17.28 -2.64 17.51
C THR A 40 -16.81 -2.02 18.82
N LYS A 41 -17.20 -2.60 19.96
CA LYS A 41 -16.48 -2.39 21.22
C LYS A 41 -15.02 -2.73 20.94
N SER A 42 -14.10 -1.79 21.16
CA SER A 42 -12.66 -2.00 21.01
C SER A 42 -12.25 -3.36 21.59
N GLY A 43 -11.80 -4.27 20.73
CA GLY A 43 -11.32 -5.60 21.12
C GLY A 43 -12.37 -6.70 21.34
N THR A 44 -13.63 -6.56 20.88
CA THR A 44 -14.62 -7.66 20.92
C THR A 44 -15.44 -7.80 19.64
N LEU A 45 -15.59 -9.05 19.16
CA LEU A 45 -16.40 -9.48 17.99
C LEU A 45 -17.93 -9.34 18.17
N LYS A 46 -18.41 -8.39 18.99
CA LYS A 46 -19.85 -8.16 19.19
C LYS A 46 -20.25 -6.81 18.60
N THR A 47 -21.09 -6.87 17.56
CA THR A 47 -21.70 -5.72 16.89
C THR A 47 -22.66 -4.99 17.82
N THR A 48 -22.48 -3.69 17.97
CA THR A 48 -23.42 -2.76 18.62
C THR A 48 -24.31 -2.22 17.51
N LYS A 49 -25.63 -2.36 17.65
CA LYS A 49 -26.60 -2.00 16.59
C LYS A 49 -26.66 -0.47 16.41
N GLY A 50 -26.05 0.05 15.35
CA GLY A 50 -26.20 1.44 14.89
C GLY A 50 -26.51 1.47 13.40
N ILE A 51 -27.17 2.54 12.94
CA ILE A 51 -27.36 2.82 11.51
C ILE A 51 -26.72 4.19 11.26
N PRO A 52 -25.73 4.31 10.35
CA PRO A 52 -25.11 3.23 9.58
C PRO A 52 -24.29 2.27 10.46
N ASP A 53 -23.88 1.12 9.89
CA ASP A 53 -23.02 0.16 10.60
C ASP A 53 -21.62 0.76 10.89
N THR A 54 -21.08 1.48 9.91
CA THR A 54 -19.82 2.26 9.98
C THR A 54 -19.97 3.56 9.19
N TYR A 55 -19.20 4.60 9.54
CA TYR A 55 -19.07 5.79 8.69
C TYR A 55 -17.63 6.31 8.61
N PHE A 56 -17.37 7.09 7.55
CA PHE A 56 -16.16 7.86 7.32
C PHE A 56 -16.53 9.32 7.03
N LEU A 57 -15.54 10.21 7.06
CA LEU A 57 -15.68 11.58 6.57
C LEU A 57 -14.90 11.76 5.27
N ASP A 58 -15.48 12.48 4.32
CA ASP A 58 -14.76 12.92 3.12
C ASP A 58 -13.93 14.17 3.40
N SER A 59 -13.19 14.66 2.40
CA SER A 59 -12.33 15.84 2.54
C SER A 59 -13.08 17.15 2.82
N ASN A 60 -14.42 17.16 2.75
CA ASN A 60 -15.28 18.30 3.04
C ASN A 60 -16.11 18.08 4.32
N ASP A 61 -15.68 17.15 5.19
CA ASP A 61 -16.38 16.78 6.43
C ASP A 61 -17.80 16.23 6.21
N LYS A 62 -18.12 15.73 5.01
CA LYS A 62 -19.40 15.04 4.76
C LYS A 62 -19.29 13.55 5.05
N TYR A 63 -20.41 12.97 5.45
CA TYR A 63 -20.52 11.58 5.85
C TYR A 63 -20.54 10.63 4.65
N ILE A 64 -19.72 9.59 4.76
CA ILE A 64 -19.76 8.40 3.91
C ILE A 64 -20.30 7.26 4.77
N PHE A 65 -21.50 6.79 4.48
CA PHE A 65 -22.16 5.73 5.25
C PHE A 65 -21.87 4.36 4.65
N VAL A 66 -21.65 3.36 5.51
CA VAL A 66 -21.41 1.98 5.08
C VAL A 66 -22.35 1.02 5.79
N MET A 67 -22.96 0.14 4.99
CA MET A 67 -23.82 -0.95 5.45
C MET A 67 -23.28 -2.28 4.97
N TYR A 68 -23.34 -3.30 5.82
CA TYR A 68 -22.84 -4.64 5.51
C TYR A 68 -23.97 -5.67 5.60
N THR A 69 -24.08 -6.53 4.58
CA THR A 69 -25.05 -7.63 4.62
C THR A 69 -24.42 -8.96 4.22
N ALA A 70 -24.44 -9.89 5.17
CA ALA A 70 -24.11 -11.30 4.91
C ALA A 70 -25.32 -12.10 4.37
N GLN A 71 -26.47 -11.44 4.16
CA GLN A 71 -27.70 -12.09 3.70
C GLN A 71 -27.56 -12.56 2.24
N GLN A 72 -27.97 -13.80 1.97
CA GLN A 72 -27.87 -14.42 0.63
C GLN A 72 -29.18 -14.40 -0.16
N THR A 73 -30.31 -14.19 0.51
CA THR A 73 -31.65 -14.17 -0.09
C THR A 73 -32.21 -12.76 -0.10
N GLU A 74 -33.07 -12.41 -1.07
CA GLU A 74 -33.71 -11.09 -1.17
C GLU A 74 -32.74 -9.87 -1.10
N VAL A 75 -31.46 -10.05 -1.46
CA VAL A 75 -30.44 -9.00 -1.32
C VAL A 75 -30.84 -7.65 -1.92
N PRO A 76 -31.44 -7.56 -3.13
CA PRO A 76 -31.85 -6.26 -3.67
C PRO A 76 -32.85 -5.50 -2.78
N LYS A 77 -33.73 -6.23 -2.09
CA LYS A 77 -34.69 -5.64 -1.15
C LYS A 77 -33.97 -5.16 0.10
N LYS A 78 -33.05 -5.98 0.65
CA LYS A 78 -32.24 -5.61 1.80
C LYS A 78 -31.37 -4.37 1.53
N LEU A 79 -30.69 -4.31 0.39
CA LEU A 79 -29.91 -3.14 -0.03
C LEU A 79 -30.79 -1.88 -0.14
N LYS A 80 -32.02 -2.02 -0.65
CA LYS A 80 -32.97 -0.90 -0.72
C LYS A 80 -33.39 -0.42 0.66
N GLU A 81 -33.67 -1.34 1.58
CA GLU A 81 -33.98 -1.03 2.98
C GLU A 81 -32.80 -0.32 3.65
N ASP A 82 -31.57 -0.81 3.45
CA ASP A 82 -30.35 -0.22 4.00
C ASP A 82 -30.11 1.20 3.47
N ILE A 83 -30.38 1.48 2.19
CA ILE A 83 -30.35 2.85 1.63
C ILE A 83 -31.40 3.73 2.32
N PHE A 84 -32.63 3.28 2.45
CA PHE A 84 -33.67 4.10 3.10
C PHE A 84 -33.37 4.37 4.57
N ASP A 85 -32.77 3.42 5.25
CA ASP A 85 -32.33 3.55 6.62
C ASP A 85 -31.21 4.59 6.76
N CYS A 86 -30.24 4.59 5.84
CA CYS A 86 -29.21 5.62 5.73
C CYS A 86 -29.77 7.01 5.43
N LEU A 87 -30.87 7.08 4.67
CA LEU A 87 -31.52 8.34 4.28
C LEU A 87 -32.55 8.85 5.29
N ASN A 88 -32.68 8.18 6.45
CA ASN A 88 -33.61 8.57 7.51
C ASN A 88 -32.85 9.24 8.66
N SER A 89 -32.91 10.58 8.72
CA SER A 89 -32.22 11.37 9.74
C SER A 89 -32.64 11.05 11.18
N GLN A 90 -33.82 10.47 11.40
CA GLN A 90 -34.23 10.01 12.74
C GLN A 90 -33.50 8.74 13.16
N LYS A 91 -33.09 7.89 12.21
CA LYS A 91 -32.31 6.68 12.48
C LYS A 91 -30.83 6.98 12.60
N THR A 92 -30.32 7.82 11.70
CA THR A 92 -28.88 8.12 11.60
C THR A 92 -28.44 9.26 12.52
N GLY A 93 -29.36 10.15 12.89
CA GLY A 93 -29.03 11.40 13.59
C GLY A 93 -28.34 12.45 12.70
N ILE A 94 -28.24 12.20 11.39
CA ILE A 94 -27.52 13.04 10.43
C ILE A 94 -28.48 13.46 9.31
N GLU A 95 -28.41 14.73 8.93
CA GLU A 95 -29.21 15.27 7.82
C GLU A 95 -28.73 14.74 6.48
N VAL A 96 -29.68 14.50 5.57
CA VAL A 96 -29.39 13.90 4.26
C VAL A 96 -28.44 14.78 3.42
N SER A 97 -28.46 16.10 3.63
CA SER A 97 -27.55 17.05 2.95
C SER A 97 -26.08 16.87 3.31
N ASP A 98 -25.81 16.27 4.46
CA ASP A 98 -24.46 16.07 5.00
C ASP A 98 -23.87 14.71 4.61
N ILE A 99 -24.64 13.90 3.87
CA ILE A 99 -24.19 12.61 3.34
C ILE A 99 -23.65 12.84 1.92
N SER A 100 -22.43 12.40 1.63
CA SER A 100 -21.84 12.47 0.28
C SER A 100 -21.86 11.13 -0.45
N GLU A 101 -21.74 10.01 0.27
CA GLU A 101 -21.70 8.66 -0.32
C GLU A 101 -22.35 7.62 0.60
N ILE A 102 -22.98 6.61 -0.01
CA ILE A 102 -23.43 5.39 0.65
C ILE A 102 -22.73 4.19 -0.01
N ILE A 103 -22.09 3.36 0.79
CA ILE A 103 -21.40 2.14 0.37
C ILE A 103 -22.15 0.94 0.94
N LEU A 104 -22.50 -0.02 0.08
CA LEU A 104 -23.18 -1.25 0.49
C LEU A 104 -22.29 -2.45 0.18
N CYS A 105 -21.83 -3.13 1.21
CA CYS A 105 -21.03 -4.35 1.09
C CYS A 105 -21.94 -5.58 1.25
N HIS A 106 -21.88 -6.54 0.32
CA HIS A 106 -22.71 -7.75 0.40
C HIS A 106 -21.98 -9.02 -0.05
N THR A 107 -22.36 -10.15 0.55
CA THR A 107 -21.74 -11.46 0.25
C THR A 107 -22.42 -12.23 -0.89
N SER A 108 -23.55 -11.76 -1.45
CA SER A 108 -24.22 -12.46 -2.55
C SER A 108 -23.53 -12.26 -3.89
N SER A 109 -23.55 -13.30 -4.74
CA SER A 109 -23.16 -13.20 -6.14
C SER A 109 -24.30 -12.68 -7.01
N ASN A 110 -23.97 -11.98 -8.09
CA ASN A 110 -24.89 -11.61 -9.18
C ASN A 110 -26.21 -10.91 -8.78
N ILE A 111 -26.13 -9.62 -8.44
CA ILE A 111 -27.33 -8.76 -8.47
C ILE A 111 -27.60 -8.37 -9.94
N PRO A 112 -28.78 -8.69 -10.52
CA PRO A 112 -29.08 -8.32 -11.90
C PRO A 112 -29.01 -6.80 -12.10
N ALA A 113 -28.35 -6.35 -13.17
CA ALA A 113 -28.17 -4.92 -13.48
C ALA A 113 -29.49 -4.12 -13.51
N GLY A 114 -30.58 -4.73 -13.97
CA GLY A 114 -31.90 -4.08 -13.97
C GLY A 114 -32.49 -3.84 -12.58
N LYS A 115 -32.03 -4.56 -11.54
CA LYS A 115 -32.45 -4.36 -10.14
C LYS A 115 -31.57 -3.36 -9.39
N THR A 116 -30.35 -3.08 -9.87
CA THR A 116 -29.45 -2.08 -9.26
C THR A 116 -29.71 -0.66 -9.77
N ASN A 117 -30.15 -0.46 -11.02
CA ASN A 117 -30.41 0.89 -11.56
C ASN A 117 -31.35 1.73 -10.67
N ASN A 118 -32.44 1.13 -10.18
CA ASN A 118 -33.38 1.82 -9.29
C ASN A 118 -32.75 2.24 -7.95
N LEU A 119 -31.69 1.56 -7.49
CA LEU A 119 -30.98 1.94 -6.26
C LEU A 119 -30.09 3.16 -6.52
N TYR A 120 -29.38 3.18 -7.65
CA TYR A 120 -28.57 4.32 -8.06
C TYR A 120 -29.41 5.59 -8.25
N GLU A 121 -30.60 5.49 -8.84
CA GLU A 121 -31.52 6.62 -9.01
C GLU A 121 -31.98 7.23 -7.66
N VAL A 122 -32.21 6.42 -6.64
CA VAL A 122 -32.64 6.90 -5.31
C VAL A 122 -31.57 7.80 -4.68
N CYS A 123 -30.30 7.42 -4.77
CA CYS A 123 -29.20 8.20 -4.22
C CYS A 123 -28.84 9.41 -5.10
N SER A 124 -28.80 9.23 -6.43
CA SER A 124 -28.40 10.31 -7.35
C SER A 124 -29.39 11.48 -7.34
N ASN A 125 -30.69 11.22 -7.20
CA ASN A 125 -31.72 12.26 -7.03
C ASN A 125 -31.53 13.13 -5.77
N LYS A 126 -30.73 12.65 -4.81
CA LYS A 126 -30.37 13.38 -3.58
C LYS A 126 -28.95 13.93 -3.61
N GLY A 127 -28.24 13.80 -4.74
CA GLY A 127 -26.83 14.20 -4.86
C GLY A 127 -25.86 13.32 -4.07
N ILE A 128 -26.26 12.07 -3.74
CA ILE A 128 -25.47 11.12 -2.97
C ILE A 128 -24.90 10.06 -3.91
N LEU A 129 -23.60 9.78 -3.80
CA LEU A 129 -22.95 8.70 -4.52
C LEU A 129 -23.35 7.34 -3.93
N LEU A 130 -23.58 6.34 -4.77
CA LEU A 130 -23.84 4.97 -4.33
C LEU A 130 -22.74 4.05 -4.85
N LYS A 131 -22.20 3.21 -3.97
CA LYS A 131 -21.25 2.16 -4.32
C LYS A 131 -21.74 0.82 -3.77
N ILE A 132 -21.87 -0.18 -4.62
CA ILE A 132 -22.32 -1.53 -4.24
C ILE A 132 -21.17 -2.51 -4.46
N LEU A 133 -20.62 -3.04 -3.37
CA LEU A 133 -19.48 -3.95 -3.36
C LEU A 133 -19.96 -5.38 -3.10
N GLY A 134 -19.99 -6.19 -4.16
CA GLY A 134 -20.34 -7.60 -4.08
C GLY A 134 -19.13 -8.50 -3.84
N ILE A 135 -19.39 -9.75 -3.46
CA ILE A 135 -18.35 -10.77 -3.21
C ILE A 135 -17.39 -10.97 -4.38
N ASP A 136 -17.87 -10.86 -5.62
CA ASP A 136 -17.04 -11.07 -6.81
C ASP A 136 -15.98 -9.96 -6.97
N GLU A 137 -16.37 -8.70 -6.72
CA GLU A 137 -15.48 -7.55 -6.74
C GLU A 137 -14.49 -7.59 -5.57
N LEU A 138 -15.01 -7.80 -4.35
CA LEU A 138 -14.20 -7.94 -3.13
C LEU A 138 -13.14 -9.04 -3.30
N ALA A 139 -13.55 -10.24 -3.71
CA ALA A 139 -12.63 -11.36 -3.88
C ALA A 139 -11.60 -11.11 -4.99
N SER A 140 -12.01 -10.46 -6.09
CA SER A 140 -11.10 -10.12 -7.18
C SER A 140 -10.03 -9.13 -6.74
N ASP A 141 -10.41 -8.05 -6.06
CA ASP A 141 -9.45 -7.07 -5.57
C ASP A 141 -8.54 -7.64 -4.47
N ILE A 142 -9.08 -8.41 -3.53
CA ILE A 142 -8.29 -9.11 -2.51
C ILE A 142 -7.28 -10.05 -3.17
N TYR A 143 -7.69 -10.76 -4.22
CA TYR A 143 -6.82 -11.70 -4.93
C TYR A 143 -5.71 -11.01 -5.75
N ASN A 144 -6.00 -9.86 -6.36
CA ASN A 144 -5.10 -9.21 -7.33
C ASN A 144 -4.30 -8.03 -6.76
N ARG A 145 -4.75 -7.44 -5.65
CA ARG A 145 -4.22 -6.16 -5.14
C ARG A 145 -3.97 -6.20 -3.64
N PHE A 146 -4.90 -6.73 -2.85
CA PHE A 146 -4.84 -6.63 -1.39
C PHE A 146 -4.46 -7.96 -0.74
N HIS A 147 -3.28 -8.48 -1.08
CA HIS A 147 -2.83 -9.80 -0.63
C HIS A 147 -2.70 -9.91 0.89
N GLY A 148 -2.39 -8.81 1.59
CA GLY A 148 -2.39 -8.76 3.05
C GLY A 148 -3.76 -9.07 3.65
N ILE A 149 -4.85 -8.60 3.03
CA ILE A 149 -6.22 -8.92 3.46
C ILE A 149 -6.49 -10.42 3.30
N ALA A 150 -6.05 -11.02 2.19
CA ALA A 150 -6.19 -12.45 1.96
C ALA A 150 -5.49 -13.28 3.04
N ARG A 151 -4.31 -12.85 3.50
CA ARG A 151 -3.58 -13.50 4.60
C ARG A 151 -4.27 -13.27 5.93
N ASP A 152 -4.50 -12.01 6.31
CA ASP A 152 -4.86 -11.63 7.68
C ASP A 152 -6.30 -12.02 8.04
N PHE A 153 -7.22 -11.86 7.10
CA PHE A 153 -8.64 -12.15 7.34
C PHE A 153 -9.02 -13.54 6.85
N LEU A 154 -8.46 -13.99 5.72
CA LEU A 154 -8.87 -15.23 5.09
C LEU A 154 -7.86 -16.37 5.28
N GLY A 155 -6.66 -16.14 5.81
CA GLY A 155 -5.63 -17.19 5.90
C GLY A 155 -5.28 -17.82 4.55
N VAL A 156 -5.35 -17.04 3.46
CA VAL A 156 -5.00 -17.45 2.10
C VAL A 156 -3.73 -16.70 1.69
N PRO A 157 -2.53 -17.27 1.87
CA PRO A 157 -1.29 -16.61 1.46
C PRO A 157 -1.20 -16.56 -0.07
N ILE A 158 -1.27 -15.36 -0.65
CA ILE A 158 -1.18 -15.16 -2.10
C ILE A 158 0.27 -15.07 -2.57
N SER A 159 1.07 -14.25 -1.87
CA SER A 159 2.49 -13.99 -2.13
C SER A 159 3.35 -14.26 -0.88
N THR A 160 4.67 -14.18 -1.03
CA THR A 160 5.64 -14.32 0.06
C THR A 160 5.92 -13.01 0.83
N GLU A 161 5.20 -11.95 0.48
CA GLU A 161 5.30 -10.62 1.13
C GLU A 161 6.70 -10.02 0.98
N GLN A 162 7.28 -10.22 -0.20
CA GLN A 162 8.56 -9.65 -0.56
C GLN A 162 8.42 -8.47 -1.54
N ILE A 163 7.23 -8.26 -2.11
CA ILE A 163 6.94 -7.19 -3.06
C ILE A 163 5.74 -6.39 -2.54
N PHE A 164 5.92 -5.09 -2.44
CA PHE A 164 4.97 -4.16 -1.85
C PHE A 164 4.76 -2.95 -2.77
N ASP A 165 3.60 -2.31 -2.67
CA ASP A 165 3.51 -0.90 -3.07
C ASP A 165 4.31 -0.01 -2.10
N LEU A 166 4.51 1.25 -2.47
CA LEU A 166 5.33 2.18 -1.68
C LEU A 166 4.81 2.34 -0.24
N ARG A 167 3.50 2.47 -0.05
CA ARG A 167 2.90 2.73 1.26
C ARG A 167 3.01 1.48 2.14
N GLU A 168 2.72 0.31 1.57
CA GLU A 168 2.85 -0.98 2.23
C GLU A 168 4.30 -1.25 2.65
N PHE A 169 5.27 -0.91 1.80
CA PHE A 169 6.68 -1.02 2.14
C PHE A 169 7.06 -0.16 3.34
N VAL A 170 6.66 1.13 3.35
CA VAL A 170 6.93 2.04 4.48
C VAL A 170 6.28 1.54 5.77
N MET A 171 5.02 1.08 5.70
CA MET A 171 4.33 0.53 6.86
C MET A 171 5.01 -0.74 7.40
N ALA A 172 5.42 -1.66 6.51
CA ALA A 172 6.11 -2.88 6.89
C ALA A 172 7.48 -2.57 7.51
N TYR A 173 8.24 -1.65 6.92
CA TYR A 173 9.55 -1.23 7.42
C TYR A 173 9.45 -0.56 8.80
N ASP A 174 8.52 0.39 8.97
CA ASP A 174 8.37 1.17 10.22
C ASP A 174 7.75 0.34 11.35
N SER A 175 7.08 -0.77 11.04
CA SER A 175 6.62 -1.73 12.06
C SER A 175 7.78 -2.43 12.78
N ASN A 176 8.98 -2.46 12.18
CA ASN A 176 10.17 -2.98 12.81
C ASN A 176 10.79 -1.90 13.72
N GLY A 177 10.46 -1.96 15.02
CA GLY A 177 10.91 -0.98 16.02
C GLY A 177 12.43 -0.87 16.24
N MET A 178 13.25 -1.63 15.52
CA MET A 178 14.71 -1.50 15.52
C MET A 178 15.25 -0.60 14.41
N ALA A 179 14.47 -0.33 13.36
CA ALA A 179 14.91 0.50 12.22
C ALA A 179 14.48 1.97 12.42
N ALA A 180 15.25 2.89 11.84
CA ALA A 180 14.84 4.30 11.80
C ALA A 180 13.64 4.45 10.86
N PRO A 181 12.56 5.13 11.28
CA PRO A 181 11.34 5.22 10.48
C PRO A 181 11.56 5.96 9.16
N LEU A 182 10.98 5.43 8.10
CA LEU A 182 10.97 6.03 6.77
C LEU A 182 9.93 7.14 6.66
N SER A 183 8.88 7.11 7.49
CA SER A 183 7.83 8.13 7.61
C SER A 183 8.29 9.43 8.28
N THR A 184 9.46 9.93 7.89
CA THR A 184 10.06 11.20 8.35
C THR A 184 10.13 12.23 7.23
N THR A 185 10.32 13.51 7.58
CA THR A 185 10.50 14.57 6.58
C THR A 185 11.86 14.41 5.90
N PHE A 186 11.86 14.28 4.57
CA PHE A 186 13.08 14.10 3.79
C PHE A 186 13.84 15.42 3.59
N GLN A 187 15.15 15.44 3.92
CA GLN A 187 15.97 16.66 3.98
C GLN A 187 17.42 16.43 3.47
N MET A 188 18.14 17.54 3.23
CA MET A 188 19.57 17.66 2.89
C MET A 188 20.05 17.10 1.55
N ARG A 189 19.64 15.89 1.19
CA ARG A 189 20.19 15.08 0.07
C ARG A 189 19.81 15.58 -1.34
N LYS A 190 19.67 16.89 -1.55
CA LYS A 190 19.15 17.47 -2.81
C LYS A 190 20.03 17.14 -4.00
N GLN A 191 21.35 17.26 -3.86
CA GLN A 191 22.28 16.95 -4.96
C GLN A 191 22.28 15.46 -5.24
N GLU A 192 22.31 14.61 -4.22
CA GLU A 192 22.24 13.16 -4.42
C GLU A 192 20.95 12.74 -5.10
N THR A 193 19.82 13.37 -4.76
CA THR A 193 18.56 13.12 -5.46
C THR A 193 18.66 13.45 -6.95
N VAL A 194 19.22 14.60 -7.33
CA VAL A 194 19.39 14.97 -8.74
C VAL A 194 20.27 13.95 -9.47
N ASP A 195 21.44 13.63 -8.91
CA ASP A 195 22.39 12.70 -9.53
C ASP A 195 21.80 11.29 -9.69
N ILE A 196 21.04 10.82 -8.68
CA ILE A 196 20.41 9.50 -8.71
C ILE A 196 19.29 9.47 -9.75
N LEU A 197 18.46 10.51 -9.85
CA LEU A 197 17.40 10.60 -10.86
C LEU A 197 17.99 10.58 -12.28
N GLU A 198 19.08 11.32 -12.53
CA GLU A 198 19.79 11.28 -13.81
C GLU A 198 20.30 9.87 -14.15
N LYS A 199 20.84 9.15 -13.16
CA LYS A 199 21.30 7.76 -13.33
C LYS A 199 20.14 6.79 -13.58
N ILE A 200 19.02 6.95 -12.88
CA ILE A 200 17.79 6.18 -13.14
C ILE A 200 17.30 6.44 -14.56
N GLU A 201 17.37 7.67 -15.05
CA GLU A 201 16.97 8.00 -16.43
C GLU A 201 17.88 7.31 -17.46
N GLN A 202 19.20 7.43 -17.30
CA GLN A 202 20.20 6.97 -18.26
C GLN A 202 20.42 5.45 -18.29
N SER A 203 19.97 4.73 -17.24
CA SER A 203 20.22 3.30 -17.08
C SER A 203 18.93 2.50 -16.84
N LYS A 204 19.01 1.19 -17.07
CA LYS A 204 17.98 0.23 -16.63
C LYS A 204 18.21 -0.25 -15.19
N VAL A 205 19.44 -0.18 -14.70
CA VAL A 205 19.82 -0.59 -13.35
C VAL A 205 20.69 0.49 -12.72
N THR A 206 20.26 1.00 -11.56
CA THR A 206 21.01 1.93 -10.72
C THR A 206 21.26 1.30 -9.36
N ILE A 207 22.53 1.22 -8.95
CA ILE A 207 22.95 0.60 -7.70
C ILE A 207 23.45 1.68 -6.75
N LEU A 208 22.80 1.79 -5.60
CA LEU A 208 23.14 2.72 -4.54
C LEU A 208 23.96 2.00 -3.47
N THR A 209 25.21 2.41 -3.26
CA THR A 209 26.16 1.75 -2.36
C THR A 209 26.57 2.67 -1.22
N GLY A 210 26.85 2.12 -0.05
CA GLY A 210 27.41 2.87 1.06
C GLY A 210 27.35 2.10 2.38
N PRO A 211 27.93 2.67 3.45
CA PRO A 211 27.97 2.04 4.77
C PRO A 211 26.58 1.71 5.33
N ALA A 212 26.52 0.83 6.33
CA ALA A 212 25.29 0.61 7.06
C ALA A 212 24.89 1.89 7.83
N GLY A 213 23.60 2.21 7.89
CA GLY A 213 23.10 3.40 8.60
C GLY A 213 23.00 4.67 7.76
N VAL A 214 23.75 4.81 6.67
CA VAL A 214 23.88 6.06 5.88
C VAL A 214 22.60 6.58 5.18
N GLY A 215 21.45 5.94 5.36
CA GLY A 215 20.17 6.38 4.80
C GLY A 215 19.87 5.93 3.36
N LYS A 216 20.52 4.86 2.88
CA LYS A 216 20.34 4.35 1.50
C LYS A 216 18.87 4.09 1.14
N THR A 217 18.15 3.37 2.00
CA THR A 217 16.74 3.01 1.78
C THR A 217 15.86 4.25 1.66
N ARG A 218 16.00 5.22 2.58
CA ARG A 218 15.20 6.45 2.55
C ARG A 218 15.46 7.30 1.30
N LEU A 219 16.73 7.47 0.92
CA LEU A 219 17.12 8.20 -0.28
C LEU A 219 16.63 7.49 -1.56
N ALA A 220 16.76 6.17 -1.62
CA ALA A 220 16.27 5.37 -2.74
C ALA A 220 14.77 5.51 -2.94
N LEU A 221 13.99 5.40 -1.85
CA LEU A 221 12.55 5.55 -1.89
C LEU A 221 12.13 6.92 -2.40
N GLU A 222 12.75 7.99 -1.89
CA GLU A 222 12.45 9.35 -2.34
C GLU A 222 12.69 9.52 -3.85
N CYS A 223 13.83 9.04 -4.34
CA CYS A 223 14.15 9.11 -5.76
C CYS A 223 13.21 8.24 -6.60
N CYS A 224 12.86 7.04 -6.11
CA CYS A 224 11.98 6.13 -6.83
C CYS A 224 10.55 6.66 -6.91
N GLU A 225 10.00 7.17 -5.81
CA GLU A 225 8.66 7.77 -5.76
C GLU A 225 8.59 8.96 -6.72
N LYS A 226 9.57 9.87 -6.66
CA LYS A 226 9.64 11.03 -7.53
C LYS A 226 9.73 10.63 -9.00
N TYR A 227 10.68 9.74 -9.35
CA TYR A 227 10.85 9.27 -10.72
C TYR A 227 9.58 8.57 -11.25
N ALA A 228 8.99 7.70 -10.44
CA ALA A 228 7.80 6.95 -10.82
C ALA A 228 6.59 7.86 -11.07
N THR A 229 6.42 8.89 -10.24
CA THR A 229 5.34 9.86 -10.38
C THR A 229 5.52 10.72 -11.63
N GLU A 230 6.71 11.28 -11.84
CA GLU A 230 7.01 12.16 -12.98
C GLU A 230 6.94 11.42 -14.32
N ASN A 231 7.37 10.16 -14.36
CA ASN A 231 7.48 9.36 -15.59
C ASN A 231 6.39 8.29 -15.75
N LYS A 232 5.39 8.27 -14.85
CA LYS A 232 4.26 7.32 -14.85
C LYS A 232 4.67 5.84 -14.83
N TYR A 233 5.68 5.51 -14.03
CA TYR A 233 6.05 4.13 -13.77
C TYR A 233 5.26 3.57 -12.59
N ARG A 234 4.90 2.29 -12.66
CA ARG A 234 4.38 1.55 -11.51
C ARG A 234 5.53 1.14 -10.60
N LEU A 235 5.61 1.79 -9.44
CA LEU A 235 6.63 1.51 -8.43
C LEU A 235 6.25 0.30 -7.58
N PHE A 236 7.18 -0.65 -7.48
CA PHE A 236 7.15 -1.72 -6.47
C PHE A 236 8.45 -1.72 -5.67
N CYS A 237 8.31 -1.89 -4.36
CA CYS A 237 9.43 -2.01 -3.45
C CYS A 237 9.59 -3.48 -3.03
N ILE A 238 10.82 -3.98 -3.04
CA ILE A 238 11.15 -5.36 -2.82
C ILE A 238 12.06 -5.47 -1.60
N GLN A 239 11.64 -6.27 -0.62
CA GLN A 239 12.40 -6.61 0.57
C GLN A 239 12.54 -8.13 0.67
N SER A 240 13.70 -8.63 1.10
CA SER A 240 13.85 -10.08 1.25
C SER A 240 13.30 -10.60 2.57
N ASN A 241 12.46 -11.63 2.48
CA ASN A 241 12.09 -12.52 3.59
C ASN A 241 12.90 -13.82 3.55
N ARG A 242 13.99 -13.86 2.76
CA ARG A 242 14.79 -15.06 2.47
C ARG A 242 13.99 -16.21 1.83
N LEU A 243 12.91 -15.85 1.13
CA LEU A 243 12.06 -16.78 0.39
C LEU A 243 12.29 -16.61 -1.13
N PRO A 244 12.05 -17.65 -1.96
CA PRO A 244 12.15 -17.51 -3.41
C PRO A 244 11.16 -16.46 -3.95
N ILE A 245 11.65 -15.48 -4.71
CA ILE A 245 10.83 -14.36 -5.23
C ILE A 245 10.12 -14.66 -6.57
N TYR A 246 10.45 -15.77 -7.23
CA TYR A 246 10.04 -16.03 -8.61
C TYR A 246 8.52 -16.04 -8.84
N GLU A 247 7.74 -16.68 -7.96
CA GLU A 247 6.29 -16.72 -8.10
C GLU A 247 5.65 -15.36 -7.77
N ASP A 248 6.18 -14.62 -6.79
CA ASP A 248 5.74 -13.25 -6.51
C ASP A 248 5.91 -12.36 -7.74
N LEU A 249 7.05 -12.44 -8.43
CA LEU A 249 7.26 -11.66 -9.67
C LEU A 249 6.18 -11.93 -10.72
N LYS A 250 5.70 -13.16 -10.87
CA LYS A 250 4.62 -13.48 -11.82
C LYS A 250 3.28 -12.88 -11.41
N ILE A 251 3.03 -12.77 -10.11
CA ILE A 251 1.79 -12.18 -9.58
C ILE A 251 1.80 -10.66 -9.78
N PHE A 252 2.90 -10.00 -9.41
CA PHE A 252 2.98 -8.52 -9.43
C PHE A 252 3.31 -7.95 -10.82
N LEU A 253 4.06 -8.66 -11.65
CA LEU A 253 4.43 -8.29 -13.02
C LEU A 253 3.65 -9.13 -14.04
N ASN A 254 2.35 -9.31 -13.79
CA ASN A 254 1.48 -10.22 -14.54
C ASN A 254 1.05 -9.71 -15.93
N LYS A 255 1.34 -8.45 -16.26
CA LYS A 255 1.03 -7.83 -17.56
C LYS A 255 2.16 -6.90 -18.00
N PRO A 256 2.33 -6.66 -19.31
CA PRO A 256 3.23 -5.62 -19.80
C PRO A 256 2.83 -4.24 -19.28
N ASP A 257 3.80 -3.50 -18.75
CA ASP A 257 3.64 -2.14 -18.20
C ASP A 257 5.04 -1.51 -18.00
N ASN A 258 5.06 -0.25 -17.57
CA ASN A 258 6.27 0.45 -17.16
C ASN A 258 6.47 0.26 -15.65
N TYR A 259 7.50 -0.49 -15.24
CA TYR A 259 7.75 -0.82 -13.84
C TYR A 259 9.08 -0.28 -13.34
N LEU A 260 9.03 0.39 -12.18
CA LEU A 260 10.20 0.76 -11.41
C LEU A 260 10.28 -0.16 -10.20
N LEU A 261 11.31 -0.98 -10.14
CA LEU A 261 11.51 -1.94 -9.07
C LEU A 261 12.60 -1.42 -8.13
N PHE A 262 12.21 -0.98 -6.95
CA PHE A 262 13.14 -0.68 -5.88
C PHE A 262 13.44 -1.97 -5.10
N ILE A 263 14.71 -2.33 -4.97
CA ILE A 263 15.20 -3.47 -4.22
C ILE A 263 15.99 -2.96 -3.02
N ASP A 264 15.48 -3.19 -1.82
CA ASP A 264 16.19 -2.83 -0.60
C ASP A 264 17.14 -3.93 -0.15
N ASP A 265 18.37 -3.55 0.20
CA ASP A 265 19.44 -4.44 0.64
C ASP A 265 19.60 -5.65 -0.30
N GLY A 266 19.79 -5.40 -1.60
CA GLY A 266 19.73 -6.40 -2.68
C GLY A 266 20.66 -7.60 -2.51
N ASN A 267 21.70 -7.48 -1.68
CA ASN A 267 22.54 -8.60 -1.26
C ASN A 267 21.84 -9.63 -0.35
N GLN A 268 20.62 -9.37 0.09
CA GLN A 268 19.80 -10.28 0.88
C GLN A 268 18.76 -11.03 0.03
N ILE A 269 18.46 -10.57 -1.19
CA ILE A 269 17.42 -11.18 -2.02
C ILE A 269 17.82 -12.58 -2.48
N SER A 270 16.93 -13.55 -2.23
CA SER A 270 16.99 -14.87 -2.84
C SER A 270 16.36 -14.83 -4.24
N GLY A 271 17.22 -14.87 -5.27
CA GLY A 271 16.80 -14.88 -6.67
C GLY A 271 16.79 -13.51 -7.36
N LEU A 272 17.78 -12.65 -7.09
CA LEU A 272 17.95 -11.36 -7.76
C LEU A 272 17.99 -11.50 -9.29
N ASN A 273 18.63 -12.55 -9.80
CA ASN A 273 18.64 -12.93 -11.21
C ASN A 273 17.22 -13.02 -11.82
N HIS A 274 16.22 -13.49 -11.07
CA HIS A 274 14.84 -13.56 -11.56
C HIS A 274 14.23 -12.18 -11.74
N VAL A 275 14.58 -11.22 -10.88
CA VAL A 275 14.17 -9.82 -11.04
C VAL A 275 14.86 -9.21 -12.26
N LEU A 276 16.19 -9.37 -12.37
CA LEU A 276 16.99 -8.84 -13.48
C LEU A 276 16.57 -9.43 -14.84
N GLN A 277 16.09 -10.68 -14.88
CA GLN A 277 15.62 -11.32 -16.12
C GLN A 277 14.48 -10.54 -16.78
N TYR A 278 13.67 -9.78 -16.03
CA TYR A 278 12.61 -8.94 -16.61
C TYR A 278 13.15 -7.84 -17.53
N LEU A 279 14.41 -7.42 -17.39
CA LEU A 279 15.06 -6.45 -18.29
C LEU A 279 15.11 -6.95 -19.75
N THR A 280 15.03 -8.26 -19.96
CA THR A 280 15.07 -8.90 -21.29
C THR A 280 13.70 -8.98 -21.97
N LYS A 281 12.61 -8.64 -21.26
CA LYS A 281 11.23 -8.76 -21.76
C LYS A 281 10.73 -7.53 -22.52
N ALA A 282 11.61 -6.63 -22.96
CA ALA A 282 11.24 -5.43 -23.72
C ALA A 282 10.38 -5.73 -24.96
N LYS A 283 10.68 -6.82 -25.69
CA LYS A 283 9.88 -7.26 -26.85
C LYS A 283 8.46 -7.73 -26.51
N GLN A 284 8.20 -8.02 -25.24
CA GLN A 284 6.87 -8.39 -24.72
C GLN A 284 6.10 -7.17 -24.19
N GLY A 285 6.63 -5.95 -24.36
CA GLY A 285 6.01 -4.70 -23.93
C GLY A 285 6.35 -4.26 -22.50
N TYR A 286 7.35 -4.88 -21.86
CA TYR A 286 7.79 -4.48 -20.52
C TYR A 286 8.88 -3.41 -20.59
N GLU A 287 8.66 -2.29 -19.90
CA GLU A 287 9.70 -1.28 -19.66
C GLU A 287 10.12 -1.32 -18.19
N ILE A 288 11.33 -1.80 -17.91
CA ILE A 288 11.78 -2.10 -16.55
C ILE A 288 12.98 -1.24 -16.20
N LYS A 289 12.86 -0.52 -15.09
CA LYS A 289 13.97 0.14 -14.38
C LYS A 289 14.09 -0.46 -12.98
N ILE A 290 15.32 -0.64 -12.51
CA ILE A 290 15.62 -1.27 -11.22
C ILE A 290 16.57 -0.38 -10.43
N VAL A 291 16.21 -0.05 -9.20
CA VAL A 291 17.07 0.64 -8.24
C VAL A 291 17.39 -0.33 -7.12
N ILE A 292 18.67 -0.53 -6.80
CA ILE A 292 19.10 -1.51 -5.80
C ILE A 292 19.95 -0.82 -4.75
N THR A 293 19.59 -0.91 -3.48
CA THR A 293 20.51 -0.52 -2.38
C THR A 293 21.36 -1.72 -2.00
N VAL A 294 22.67 -1.49 -1.80
CA VAL A 294 23.64 -2.56 -1.52
C VAL A 294 24.64 -2.07 -0.49
N ARG A 295 25.03 -2.95 0.43
CA ARG A 295 26.13 -2.67 1.38
C ARG A 295 27.48 -2.79 0.67
N ASP A 296 28.46 -1.99 1.09
CA ASP A 296 29.74 -1.89 0.39
C ASP A 296 30.45 -3.24 0.15
N TYR A 297 30.38 -4.16 1.12
CA TYR A 297 31.00 -5.50 0.97
C TYR A 297 30.36 -6.35 -0.15
N ALA A 298 29.10 -6.11 -0.49
CA ALA A 298 28.36 -6.86 -1.52
C ALA A 298 28.27 -6.12 -2.86
N LYS A 299 28.83 -4.91 -2.94
CA LYS A 299 28.81 -4.09 -4.16
C LYS A 299 29.31 -4.86 -5.38
N TYR A 300 30.45 -5.54 -5.25
CA TYR A 300 31.07 -6.23 -6.38
C TYR A 300 30.16 -7.34 -6.93
N SER A 301 29.61 -8.20 -6.08
CA SER A 301 28.78 -9.32 -6.52
C SER A 301 27.51 -8.83 -7.24
N ILE A 302 26.82 -7.83 -6.68
CA ILE A 302 25.59 -7.28 -7.28
C ILE A 302 25.86 -6.60 -8.61
N VAL A 303 26.97 -5.85 -8.74
CA VAL A 303 27.36 -5.23 -10.01
C VAL A 303 27.64 -6.29 -11.08
N GLN A 304 28.34 -7.38 -10.74
CA GLN A 304 28.61 -8.45 -11.70
C GLN A 304 27.33 -9.17 -12.13
N GLU A 305 26.41 -9.40 -11.18
CA GLU A 305 25.13 -10.03 -11.51
C GLU A 305 24.28 -9.16 -12.45
N ALA A 306 24.19 -7.85 -12.18
CA ALA A 306 23.51 -6.90 -13.06
C ALA A 306 24.13 -6.83 -14.46
N ARG A 307 25.47 -6.89 -14.56
CA ARG A 307 26.22 -6.87 -15.83
C ARG A 307 25.88 -8.00 -16.78
N ASN A 308 25.36 -9.12 -16.28
CA ASN A 308 24.87 -10.20 -17.13
C ASN A 308 23.64 -9.79 -17.96
N PHE A 309 22.95 -8.71 -17.59
CA PHE A 309 21.72 -8.25 -18.25
C PHE A 309 21.85 -6.84 -18.83
N THR A 310 22.57 -5.94 -18.17
CA THR A 310 22.75 -4.54 -18.61
C THR A 310 23.95 -3.89 -17.92
N LYS A 311 24.46 -2.78 -18.45
CA LYS A 311 25.50 -2.00 -17.77
C LYS A 311 24.84 -1.18 -16.65
N PRO A 312 25.09 -1.48 -15.35
CA PRO A 312 24.48 -0.70 -14.28
C PRO A 312 25.23 0.63 -14.06
N GLU A 313 24.49 1.63 -13.61
CA GLU A 313 25.05 2.84 -13.01
C GLU A 313 25.21 2.63 -11.52
N VAL A 314 26.27 3.20 -10.93
CA VAL A 314 26.58 3.04 -9.50
C VAL A 314 26.73 4.42 -8.87
N TYR A 315 26.06 4.62 -7.73
CA TYR A 315 26.15 5.85 -6.94
C TYR A 315 26.58 5.53 -5.51
N GLY A 316 27.63 6.18 -5.02
CA GLY A 316 28.12 6.03 -3.66
C GLY A 316 27.50 7.08 -2.74
N ILE A 317 26.82 6.64 -1.69
CA ILE A 317 26.18 7.52 -0.70
C ILE A 317 27.16 7.72 0.45
N GLY A 318 27.56 8.98 0.66
CA GLY A 318 28.41 9.40 1.77
C GLY A 318 27.64 9.66 3.06
N VAL A 319 28.37 9.71 4.17
CA VAL A 319 27.86 10.10 5.49
C VAL A 319 27.42 11.56 5.53
N PHE A 320 26.52 11.88 6.45
CA PHE A 320 26.14 13.27 6.71
C PHE A 320 27.26 14.02 7.42
N LYS A 321 27.29 15.33 7.19
CA LYS A 321 28.08 16.28 7.99
C LYS A 321 27.37 16.57 9.29
N ASP A 322 28.15 16.95 10.29
CA ASP A 322 27.65 17.32 11.63
C ASP A 322 26.50 18.32 11.60
N GLU A 323 26.60 19.37 10.78
CA GLU A 323 25.54 20.39 10.68
C GLU A 323 24.25 19.83 10.05
N GLU A 324 24.38 18.91 9.09
CA GLU A 324 23.23 18.26 8.46
C GLU A 324 22.46 17.40 9.47
N ILE A 325 23.19 16.68 10.33
CA ILE A 325 22.59 15.90 11.44
C ILE A 325 21.88 16.83 12.43
N LYS A 326 22.49 17.98 12.80
CA LYS A 326 21.86 18.92 13.75
C LYS A 326 20.53 19.46 13.23
N GLU A 327 20.46 19.81 11.95
CA GLU A 327 19.24 20.32 11.33
C GLU A 327 18.17 19.22 11.22
N LEU A 328 18.56 18.00 10.86
CA LEU A 328 17.66 16.84 10.84
C LEU A 328 17.01 16.59 12.21
N LEU A 329 17.79 16.63 13.29
CA LEU A 329 17.31 16.45 14.67
C LEU A 329 16.35 17.57 15.11
N LYS A 330 16.59 18.81 14.66
CA LYS A 330 15.69 19.93 14.96
C LYS A 330 14.35 19.78 14.26
N GLU A 331 14.35 19.45 12.97
CA GLU A 331 13.12 19.39 12.19
C GLU A 331 12.27 18.16 12.54
N ASN A 332 12.88 16.97 12.60
CA ASN A 332 12.13 15.72 12.80
C ASN A 332 11.84 15.41 14.28
N LEU A 333 12.71 15.82 15.21
CA LEU A 333 12.60 15.47 16.63
C LEU A 333 12.44 16.68 17.57
N GLN A 334 12.45 17.90 17.03
CA GLN A 334 12.30 19.15 17.82
C GLN A 334 13.36 19.27 18.94
N ILE A 335 14.55 18.70 18.74
CA ILE A 335 15.66 18.80 19.69
C ILE A 335 16.40 20.11 19.45
N LEU A 336 16.12 21.13 20.26
CA LEU A 336 16.70 22.47 20.10
C LEU A 336 17.92 22.72 21.01
N ASN A 337 18.13 21.88 22.03
CA ASN A 337 19.22 22.06 22.98
C ASN A 337 20.59 21.74 22.34
N THR A 338 21.46 22.75 22.25
CA THR A 338 22.77 22.64 21.60
C THR A 338 23.69 21.59 22.22
N ASN A 339 23.63 21.38 23.54
CA ASN A 339 24.44 20.35 24.20
C ASN A 339 23.99 18.94 23.82
N TYR A 340 22.67 18.73 23.69
CA TYR A 340 22.13 17.45 23.22
C TYR A 340 22.46 17.22 21.76
N LEU A 341 22.29 18.23 20.91
CA LEU A 341 22.65 18.15 19.49
C LEU A 341 24.13 17.77 19.30
N ASN A 342 25.06 18.49 19.95
CA ASN A 342 26.49 18.19 19.84
C ASN A 342 26.85 16.79 20.36
N LYS A 343 26.18 16.34 21.44
CA LYS A 343 26.39 15.00 21.98
C LYS A 343 25.88 13.92 21.02
N ILE A 344 24.69 14.10 20.44
CA ILE A 344 24.11 13.14 19.48
C ILE A 344 24.98 13.07 18.22
N VAL A 345 25.34 14.20 17.62
CA VAL A 345 26.20 14.27 16.43
C VAL A 345 27.52 13.53 16.64
N ARG A 346 28.15 13.74 17.80
CA ARG A 346 29.39 13.04 18.16
C ARG A 346 29.23 11.52 18.21
N ILE A 347 28.06 11.03 18.65
CA ILE A 347 27.77 9.58 18.74
C ILE A 347 27.36 9.02 17.37
N ALA A 348 26.69 9.82 16.55
CA ALA A 348 26.18 9.42 15.25
C ALA A 348 27.28 9.15 14.21
N GLU A 349 28.42 9.84 14.32
CA GLU A 349 29.58 9.67 13.43
C GLU A 349 29.19 9.73 11.93
N GLY A 350 28.23 10.60 11.58
CA GLY A 350 27.76 10.78 10.22
C GLY A 350 26.59 9.88 9.78
N ASN A 351 26.11 8.97 10.64
CA ASN A 351 24.96 8.10 10.36
C ASN A 351 23.61 8.66 10.80
#